data_AF-A0A7J7JCW5-F1
#
_entry.id   AF-A0A7J7JCW5-F1
#
_cell.length_a   1.000
_cell.length_b   1.000
_cell.length_c   1.000
_cell.angle_alpha   90.00
_cell.angle_beta   90.00
_cell.angle_gamma   90.00
#
_symmetry.space_group_name_H-M   'P 1'
#
loop_
_entity.id
_entity.type
_entity.pdbx_description
1 polymer ?
#
loop_
_entity_poly.entity_id
_entity_poly.type
_entity_poly.pdbx_seq_one_letter_code
_entity_poly.pdbx_strand_id
1 'polypeptide(L)'
;MTGTYAGQFAMEGFLNLSWKKWQRVLLTRSIAILPTIFIATTNGIDQLTGLNDVLNVLMSMQLPFAVLPILAMTSNKAIMKEFANGMVSMVVTGSFGLLVIAINVYFVVGELSGLSLHWAIILLIVVLAVAYFLFVLYLACFCLVQMGITQLENRFVKAISSPRLSKSTSSIGYNTCTDSETLN
;
A
#
# COMPACT_ATOMS: atom_id res chain seq x y z
N MET A 1 3.78 -21.74 -2.66
CA MET A 1 4.70 -21.17 -3.67
C MET A 1 4.75 -19.64 -3.60
N THR A 2 3.62 -18.94 -3.62
CA THR A 2 3.55 -17.46 -3.57
C THR A 2 4.23 -16.85 -2.34
N GLY A 3 4.00 -17.41 -1.14
CA GLY A 3 4.65 -16.93 0.08
C GLY A 3 6.19 -17.00 0.05
N THR A 4 6.77 -17.97 -0.65
CA THR A 4 8.23 -18.13 -0.75
C THR A 4 8.86 -17.06 -1.62
N TYR A 5 8.19 -16.68 -2.71
CA TYR A 5 8.61 -15.61 -3.61
C TYR A 5 8.33 -14.22 -3.02
N ALA A 6 7.16 -14.02 -2.41
CA ALA A 6 6.84 -12.77 -1.71
C ALA A 6 7.85 -12.48 -0.58
N GLY A 7 8.19 -13.50 0.21
CA GLY A 7 9.23 -13.39 1.24
C GLY A 7 10.64 -13.13 0.66
N GLN A 8 10.91 -13.51 -0.59
CA GLN A 8 12.15 -13.17 -1.27
C GLN A 8 12.27 -11.68 -1.52
N PHE A 9 11.28 -11.12 -2.20
CA PHE A 9 11.26 -9.71 -2.53
C PHE A 9 11.22 -8.83 -1.28
N ALA A 10 10.49 -9.25 -0.24
CA ALA A 10 10.48 -8.55 1.03
C ALA A 10 11.85 -8.60 1.74
N MET A 11 12.50 -9.77 1.83
CA MET A 11 13.80 -9.89 2.50
C MET A 11 14.93 -9.18 1.76
N GLU A 12 14.99 -9.31 0.44
CA GLU A 12 15.99 -8.62 -0.38
C GLU A 12 15.72 -7.11 -0.42
N GLY A 13 14.44 -6.70 -0.46
CA GLY A 13 14.05 -5.28 -0.47
C GLY A 13 14.26 -4.55 0.86
N PHE A 14 13.89 -5.16 1.99
CA PHE A 14 13.95 -4.50 3.31
C PHE A 14 15.24 -4.78 4.10
N LEU A 15 15.83 -5.98 3.97
CA LEU A 15 16.97 -6.41 4.80
C LEU A 15 18.25 -6.65 3.99
N ASN A 16 18.19 -6.57 2.65
CA ASN A 16 19.30 -6.88 1.73
C ASN A 16 20.03 -8.20 2.06
N LEU A 17 19.27 -9.22 2.47
CA LEU A 17 19.78 -10.55 2.84
C LEU A 17 19.45 -11.57 1.75
N SER A 18 20.48 -12.12 1.10
CA SER A 18 20.36 -13.15 0.07
C SER A 18 20.51 -14.55 0.68
N TRP A 19 19.38 -15.20 0.97
CA TRP A 19 19.33 -16.55 1.54
C TRP A 19 18.93 -17.60 0.49
N LYS A 20 19.39 -18.84 0.68
CA LYS A 20 18.96 -19.96 -0.18
C LYS A 20 17.48 -20.29 0.08
N LYS A 21 16.73 -20.62 -0.97
CA LYS A 21 15.28 -20.90 -0.92
C LYS A 21 14.90 -21.93 0.16
N TRP A 22 15.70 -22.98 0.32
CA TRP A 22 15.45 -24.04 1.30
C TRP A 22 15.53 -23.54 2.75
N GLN A 23 16.50 -22.68 3.07
CA GLN A 23 16.67 -22.13 4.43
C GLN A 23 15.47 -21.26 4.83
N ARG A 24 14.97 -20.44 3.91
CA ARG A 24 13.78 -19.60 4.14
C ARG A 24 12.53 -20.44 4.39
N VAL A 25 12.33 -21.49 3.59
CA VAL A 25 11.17 -22.38 3.74
C VAL A 25 11.21 -23.11 5.07
N LEU A 26 12.37 -23.68 5.44
CA LEU A 26 12.53 -24.35 6.72
C LEU A 26 12.27 -23.39 7.88
N LEU A 27 12.87 -22.20 7.88
CA LEU A 27 12.70 -21.25 8.97
C LEU A 27 11.23 -20.86 9.18
N THR A 28 10.57 -20.42 8.11
CA THR A 28 9.17 -19.96 8.19
C THR A 28 8.19 -21.09 8.52
N ARG A 29 8.46 -22.32 8.07
CA ARG A 29 7.67 -23.50 8.43
C ARG A 29 7.90 -23.92 9.87
N SER A 30 9.14 -23.91 10.35
CA SER A 30 9.44 -24.19 11.76
C SER A 30 8.75 -23.18 12.66
N ILE A 31 8.88 -21.87 12.40
CA ILE A 31 8.23 -20.82 13.20
C ILE A 31 6.70 -20.98 13.21
N ALA A 32 6.09 -21.34 12.07
CA ALA A 32 4.64 -21.53 11.99
C ALA A 32 4.14 -22.81 12.69
N ILE A 33 4.92 -23.90 12.66
CA ILE A 33 4.52 -25.20 13.22
C ILE A 33 4.72 -25.24 14.75
N LEU A 34 5.75 -24.57 15.27
CA LEU A 34 6.08 -24.54 16.69
C LEU A 34 4.90 -24.15 17.61
N PRO A 35 4.18 -23.03 17.40
CA PRO A 35 3.06 -22.66 18.27
C PRO A 35 1.92 -23.68 18.22
N THR A 36 1.67 -24.27 17.04
CA THR A 36 0.64 -25.30 16.88
C THR A 36 0.98 -26.57 17.65
N ILE A 37 2.22 -27.05 17.60
CA ILE A 37 2.66 -28.23 18.36
C ILE A 37 2.61 -27.94 19.87
N PHE A 38 3.06 -26.75 20.28
CA PHE A 38 3.03 -26.36 21.70
C PHE A 38 1.61 -26.36 22.25
N ILE A 39 0.65 -25.79 21.53
CA ILE A 39 -0.76 -25.75 21.96
C ILE A 39 -1.38 -27.16 21.92
N ALA A 40 -1.12 -27.94 20.86
CA ALA A 40 -1.67 -29.29 20.73
C ALA A 40 -1.21 -30.23 21.86
N THR A 41 0.02 -30.08 22.36
CA THR A 41 0.56 -30.92 23.44
C THR A 41 0.11 -30.48 24.84
N THR A 42 -0.13 -29.18 25.05
CA THR A 42 -0.47 -28.64 26.37
C THR A 42 -1.97 -28.55 26.64
N ASN A 43 -2.77 -28.28 25.60
CA ASN A 43 -4.13 -27.77 25.75
C ASN A 43 -5.19 -28.49 24.90
N GLY A 44 -4.80 -29.47 24.06
CA GLY A 44 -5.74 -30.25 23.24
C GLY A 44 -6.25 -29.53 21.98
N ILE A 45 -7.14 -30.20 21.23
CA ILE A 45 -7.54 -29.78 19.87
C ILE A 45 -8.44 -28.52 19.89
N ASP A 46 -9.18 -28.29 20.97
CA ASP A 46 -10.16 -27.20 21.07
C ASP A 46 -9.52 -25.81 21.06
N GLN A 47 -8.25 -25.69 21.48
CA GLN A 47 -7.51 -24.42 21.45
C GLN A 47 -6.86 -24.10 20.09
N LEU A 48 -6.90 -25.02 19.11
CA LEU A 48 -6.47 -24.68 17.74
C LEU A 48 -7.40 -23.63 17.10
N THR A 49 -8.68 -23.60 17.48
CA THR A 49 -9.62 -22.57 17.02
C THR A 49 -9.19 -21.19 17.51
N GLY A 50 -8.84 -21.08 18.80
CA GLY A 50 -8.33 -19.82 19.37
C GLY A 50 -7.01 -19.36 18.74
N LEU A 51 -6.10 -20.30 18.40
CA LEU A 51 -4.89 -19.96 17.66
C LEU A 51 -5.21 -19.37 16.28
N ASN A 52 -6.15 -19.98 15.56
CA ASN A 52 -6.57 -19.50 14.26
C ASN A 52 -7.19 -18.09 14.33
N ASP A 53 -7.99 -17.83 15.36
CA ASP A 53 -8.56 -16.51 15.60
C ASP A 53 -7.45 -15.47 15.81
N VAL A 54 -6.48 -15.74 16.68
CA VAL A 54 -5.31 -14.86 16.88
C VAL A 54 -4.51 -14.64 15.59
N LEU A 55 -4.35 -15.66 14.75
CA LEU A 55 -3.67 -15.50 13.46
C LEU A 55 -4.46 -14.58 12.53
N ASN A 56 -5.79 -14.71 12.48
CA ASN A 56 -6.64 -13.81 11.70
C ASN A 56 -6.54 -12.36 12.19
N VAL A 57 -6.43 -12.17 13.51
CA VAL A 57 -6.18 -10.86 14.14
C VAL A 57 -4.86 -10.26 13.66
N LEU A 58 -3.78 -11.04 13.73
CA LEU A 58 -2.47 -10.58 13.28
C LEU A 58 -2.46 -10.24 11.79
N MET A 59 -3.19 -11.01 10.96
CA MET A 59 -3.28 -10.75 9.52
C MET A 59 -4.05 -9.46 9.22
N SER A 60 -5.16 -9.20 9.91
CA SER A 60 -5.94 -7.97 9.72
C SER A 60 -5.13 -6.71 10.09
N MET A 61 -4.26 -6.80 11.09
CA MET A 61 -3.34 -5.72 11.48
C MET A 61 -2.22 -5.46 10.47
N GLN A 62 -1.83 -6.47 9.69
CA GLN A 62 -0.77 -6.31 8.66
C GLN A 62 -1.28 -5.65 7.38
N LEU A 63 -2.56 -5.82 7.05
CA LEU A 63 -3.17 -5.27 5.82
C LEU A 63 -2.93 -3.76 5.62
N PRO A 64 -3.26 -2.85 6.56
CA PRO A 64 -3.05 -1.42 6.36
C PRO A 64 -1.58 -1.06 6.11
N PHE A 65 -0.64 -1.76 6.77
CA PHE A 65 0.78 -1.51 6.60
C PHE A 65 1.29 -1.91 5.20
N ALA A 66 0.74 -2.96 4.59
CA ALA A 66 1.08 -3.32 3.23
C ALA A 66 0.37 -2.42 2.20
N VAL A 67 -0.92 -2.16 2.44
CA VAL A 67 -1.81 -1.49 1.48
C VAL A 67 -1.45 -0.01 1.38
N LEU A 68 -1.41 0.76 2.47
CA LEU A 68 -1.21 2.22 2.43
C LEU A 68 0.07 2.67 1.69
N PRO A 69 1.25 2.06 1.88
CA PRO A 69 2.44 2.41 1.12
C PRO A 69 2.31 2.08 -0.37
N ILE A 70 1.73 0.92 -0.73
CA ILE A 70 1.49 0.55 -2.13
C ILE A 70 0.55 1.56 -2.79
N LEU A 71 -0.48 2.01 -2.07
CA LEU A 71 -1.40 3.05 -2.54
C LEU A 71 -0.70 4.39 -2.78
N ALA A 72 0.17 4.80 -1.86
CA ALA A 72 0.97 6.01 -2.02
C ALA A 72 1.92 5.91 -3.23
N MET A 73 2.55 4.75 -3.44
CA MET A 73 3.46 4.52 -4.57
C MET A 73 2.73 4.49 -5.91
N THR A 74 1.58 3.82 -6.00
CA THR A 74 0.80 3.75 -7.26
C THR A 74 0.18 5.09 -7.64
N SER A 75 -0.12 5.95 -6.66
CA SER A 75 -0.62 7.30 -6.93
C SER A 75 0.48 8.30 -7.29
N ASN A 76 1.75 7.95 -7.13
CA ASN A 76 2.87 8.87 -7.38
C ASN A 76 3.23 8.92 -8.87
N LYS A 77 3.03 10.10 -9.49
CA LYS A 77 3.37 10.37 -10.89
C LYS A 77 4.85 10.24 -11.20
N ALA A 78 5.72 10.54 -10.23
CA ALA A 78 7.16 10.43 -10.41
C ALA A 78 7.62 8.97 -10.60
N ILE A 79 6.91 8.02 -9.99
CA ILE A 79 7.23 6.58 -10.04
C ILE A 79 6.53 5.91 -11.23
N MET A 80 5.24 6.19 -11.45
CA MET A 80 4.42 5.55 -12.50
C MET A 80 4.48 6.25 -13.88
N LYS A 81 4.99 7.48 -13.98
CA LYS A 81 5.11 8.27 -15.23
C LYS A 81 3.82 8.29 -16.04
N GLU A 82 3.81 7.81 -17.28
CA GLU A 82 2.64 7.81 -18.18
C GLU A 82 1.51 6.87 -17.73
N PHE A 83 1.79 5.90 -16.86
CA PHE A 83 0.78 5.02 -16.26
C PHE A 83 0.18 5.59 -14.97
N ALA A 84 0.42 6.87 -14.69
CA ALA A 84 -0.09 7.51 -13.49
C ALA A 84 -1.62 7.47 -13.40
N ASN A 85 -2.07 7.22 -12.18
CA ASN A 85 -3.47 7.01 -11.87
C ASN A 85 -4.35 8.22 -12.26
N GLY A 86 -5.43 7.96 -13.01
CA GLY A 86 -6.45 8.95 -13.33
C GLY A 86 -7.29 9.33 -12.11
N MET A 87 -8.05 10.44 -12.19
CA MET A 87 -8.86 10.96 -11.08
C MET A 87 -9.86 9.94 -10.52
N VAL A 88 -10.43 9.08 -11.38
CA VAL A 88 -11.35 8.00 -10.96
C VAL A 88 -10.62 6.95 -10.13
N SER A 89 -9.49 6.44 -10.64
CA SER A 89 -8.74 5.41 -9.95
C SER A 89 -8.19 5.93 -8.62
N MET A 90 -7.88 7.22 -8.54
CA MET A 90 -7.49 7.87 -7.29
C MET A 90 -8.60 7.91 -6.23
N VAL A 91 -9.84 8.22 -6.62
CA VAL A 91 -11.00 8.14 -5.71
C VAL A 91 -11.23 6.69 -5.27
N VAL A 92 -11.14 5.74 -6.19
CA VAL A 92 -11.26 4.31 -5.89
C VAL A 92 -10.18 3.86 -4.91
N THR A 93 -8.92 4.20 -5.18
CA THR A 93 -7.78 3.91 -4.30
C THR A 93 -7.96 4.56 -2.92
N GLY A 94 -8.41 5.81 -2.86
CA GLY A 94 -8.74 6.49 -1.60
C GLY A 94 -9.84 5.78 -0.81
N SER A 95 -10.89 5.30 -1.49
CA SER A 95 -11.95 4.52 -0.84
C SER A 95 -11.46 3.18 -0.29
N PHE A 96 -10.54 2.50 -0.97
CA PHE A 96 -9.91 1.29 -0.44
C PHE A 96 -9.08 1.58 0.81
N GLY A 97 -8.33 2.69 0.83
CA GLY A 97 -7.61 3.13 2.03
C GLY A 97 -8.55 3.38 3.21
N LEU A 98 -9.66 4.09 3.00
CA LEU A 98 -10.68 4.33 4.02
C LEU A 98 -11.30 3.02 4.53
N LEU A 99 -11.64 2.11 3.60
CA LEU A 99 -12.23 0.82 3.92
C LEU A 99 -11.32 -0.02 4.82
N VAL A 100 -10.01 -0.07 4.52
CA VAL A 100 -9.04 -0.84 5.29
C VAL A 100 -8.92 -0.29 6.71
N ILE A 101 -8.92 1.03 6.88
CA ILE A 101 -8.91 1.67 8.22
C ILE A 101 -10.19 1.31 8.98
N ALA A 102 -11.36 1.40 8.34
CA ALA A 102 -12.63 1.06 8.97
C ALA A 102 -12.69 -0.40 9.44
N ILE A 103 -12.25 -1.35 8.59
CA ILE A 103 -12.19 -2.77 8.94
C ILE A 103 -11.23 -3.00 10.11
N ASN A 104 -10.05 -2.37 10.08
CA ASN A 104 -9.05 -2.55 11.13
C ASN A 104 -9.51 -1.99 12.49
N VAL A 105 -10.21 -0.85 12.51
CA VAL A 105 -10.85 -0.31 13.73
C VAL A 105 -11.92 -1.25 14.26
N TYR A 106 -12.83 -1.72 13.40
CA TYR A 106 -13.89 -2.66 13.80
C TYR A 106 -13.30 -3.93 14.44
N PHE A 107 -12.27 -4.47 13.78
CA PHE A 107 -11.63 -5.71 14.19
C PHE A 107 -10.99 -5.58 15.58
N VAL A 108 -10.20 -4.51 15.81
CA VAL A 108 -9.52 -4.30 17.09
C VAL A 108 -10.52 -4.08 18.23
N VAL A 109 -11.60 -3.32 18.01
CA VAL A 109 -12.65 -3.12 19.04
C VAL A 109 -13.34 -4.44 19.41
N GLY A 110 -13.61 -5.30 18.43
CA GLY A 110 -14.21 -6.62 18.66
C GLY A 110 -13.35 -7.48 19.60
N GLU A 111 -12.06 -7.57 19.32
CA GLU A 111 -11.12 -8.38 20.11
C GLU A 111 -10.87 -7.82 21.51
N LEU A 112 -10.72 -6.48 21.66
CA LEU A 112 -10.52 -5.88 22.99
C LEU A 112 -11.70 -6.14 23.93
N SER A 113 -12.92 -6.23 23.40
CA SER A 113 -14.12 -6.45 24.21
C SER A 113 -14.24 -7.85 24.80
N GLY A 114 -13.57 -8.85 24.21
CA GLY A 114 -13.61 -10.25 24.65
C GLY A 114 -12.56 -10.62 25.70
N LEU A 115 -11.57 -9.74 25.96
CA LEU A 115 -10.43 -10.06 26.81
C LEU A 115 -10.69 -9.72 28.28
N SER A 116 -10.95 -10.74 29.10
CA SER A 116 -11.01 -10.64 30.57
C SER A 116 -9.64 -10.87 31.21
N LEU A 117 -8.68 -9.99 30.94
CA LEU A 117 -7.31 -10.06 31.47
C LEU A 117 -7.08 -9.12 32.66
N HIS A 118 -5.94 -9.29 33.34
CA HIS A 118 -5.50 -8.33 34.36
C HIS A 118 -5.40 -6.91 33.80
N TRP A 119 -5.83 -5.92 34.60
CA TRP A 119 -5.89 -4.51 34.22
C TRP A 119 -4.56 -3.95 33.68
N ALA A 120 -3.42 -4.40 34.20
CA ALA A 120 -2.09 -3.98 33.74
C ALA A 120 -1.79 -4.44 32.30
N ILE A 121 -2.22 -5.64 31.93
CA ILE A 121 -2.05 -6.20 30.59
C ILE A 121 -2.97 -5.48 29.61
N ILE A 122 -4.21 -5.20 30.03
CA ILE A 122 -5.17 -4.43 29.23
C ILE A 122 -4.62 -3.03 28.95
N LEU A 123 -4.09 -2.34 29.95
CA LEU A 123 -3.49 -1.01 29.79
C LEU A 123 -2.36 -1.05 28.74
N LEU A 124 -1.44 -2.02 28.85
CA LEU A 124 -0.35 -2.20 27.88
C LEU A 124 -0.88 -2.43 26.46
N ILE A 125 -1.88 -3.31 26.29
CA ILE A 125 -2.49 -3.61 24.98
C ILE A 125 -3.14 -2.34 24.40
N VAL A 126 -3.88 -1.58 25.21
CA VAL A 126 -4.53 -0.33 24.78
C VAL A 126 -3.48 0.69 24.35
N VAL A 127 -2.40 0.86 25.10
CA VAL A 127 -1.31 1.79 24.74
C VAL A 127 -0.68 1.40 23.40
N LEU A 128 -0.39 0.11 23.20
CA LEU A 128 0.15 -0.40 21.94
C LEU A 128 -0.84 -0.23 20.77
N ALA A 129 -2.13 -0.52 21.00
CA ALA A 129 -3.19 -0.35 20.00
C ALA A 129 -3.35 1.11 19.58
N VAL A 130 -3.35 2.04 20.54
CA VAL A 130 -3.39 3.48 20.26
C VAL A 130 -2.17 3.92 19.46
N ALA A 131 -0.96 3.50 19.86
CA ALA A 131 0.26 3.81 19.13
C ALA A 131 0.21 3.29 17.68
N TYR A 132 -0.29 2.07 17.49
CA TYR A 132 -0.50 1.47 16.18
C TYR A 132 -1.53 2.25 15.33
N PHE A 133 -2.68 2.62 15.89
CA PHE A 133 -3.67 3.40 15.16
C PHE A 133 -3.18 4.79 14.79
N LEU A 134 -2.43 5.45 15.67
CA LEU A 134 -1.79 6.72 15.35
C LEU A 134 -0.79 6.58 14.19
N PHE A 135 -0.02 5.50 14.18
CA PHE A 135 0.89 5.20 13.08
C PHE A 135 0.14 4.94 11.75
N VAL A 136 -0.93 4.14 11.77
CA VAL A 136 -1.76 3.88 10.58
C VAL A 136 -2.44 5.16 10.09
N LEU A 137 -2.97 5.99 10.99
CA LEU A 137 -3.57 7.27 10.67
C LEU A 137 -2.54 8.23 10.05
N TYR A 138 -1.33 8.27 10.60
CA TYR A 138 -0.22 9.04 10.04
C TYR A 138 0.09 8.62 8.60
N LEU A 139 0.21 7.31 8.34
CA LEU A 139 0.42 6.79 6.98
C LEU A 139 -0.74 7.11 6.04
N ALA A 140 -1.97 7.03 6.53
CA ALA A 140 -3.17 7.35 5.76
C ALA A 140 -3.24 8.83 5.40
N CYS A 141 -3.01 9.73 6.36
CA CYS A 141 -2.92 11.17 6.11
C CYS A 141 -1.80 11.48 5.12
N PHE A 142 -0.61 10.89 5.29
CA PHE A 142 0.48 11.06 4.34
C PHE A 142 0.08 10.63 2.92
N CYS A 143 -0.57 9.47 2.78
CA CYS A 143 -1.09 8.99 1.51
C CYS A 143 -2.12 9.95 0.90
N LEU A 144 -3.11 10.41 1.68
CA LEU A 144 -4.14 11.34 1.24
C LEU A 144 -3.58 12.70 0.84
N VAL A 145 -2.55 13.20 1.53
CA VAL A 145 -1.87 14.46 1.20
C VAL A 145 -1.11 14.34 -0.12
N GLN A 146 -0.35 13.25 -0.31
CA GLN A 146 0.35 12.97 -1.58
C GLN A 146 -0.64 12.88 -2.75
N MET A 147 -1.79 12.26 -2.49
CA MET A 147 -2.89 12.21 -3.43
C MET A 147 -3.44 13.63 -3.72
N GLY A 148 -3.84 14.39 -2.70
CA GLY A 148 -4.45 15.72 -2.86
C GLY A 148 -3.55 16.75 -3.57
N ILE A 149 -2.25 16.78 -3.24
CA ILE A 149 -1.28 17.75 -3.81
C ILE A 149 -1.11 17.50 -5.32
N THR A 150 -1.00 16.23 -5.72
CA THR A 150 -0.83 15.87 -7.13
C THR A 150 -2.05 16.30 -7.98
N GLN A 151 -3.26 16.23 -7.42
CA GLN A 151 -4.47 16.69 -8.13
C GLN A 151 -4.52 18.21 -8.26
N LEU A 152 -4.13 18.93 -7.21
CA LEU A 152 -4.07 20.39 -7.22
C LEU A 152 -3.08 20.88 -8.28
N GLU A 153 -1.88 20.31 -8.30
CA GLU A 153 -0.85 20.62 -9.30
C GLU A 153 -1.35 20.39 -10.73
N ASN A 154 -1.98 19.25 -11.03
CA ASN A 154 -2.51 18.99 -12.37
C ASN A 154 -3.63 19.93 -12.77
N ARG A 155 -4.49 20.34 -11.82
CA ARG A 155 -5.54 21.33 -12.08
C ARG A 155 -4.94 22.70 -12.35
N PHE A 156 -3.93 23.12 -11.60
CA PHE A 156 -3.19 24.35 -11.84
C PHE A 156 -2.45 24.33 -13.18
N VAL A 157 -1.71 23.26 -13.48
CA VAL A 157 -1.00 23.13 -14.76
C VAL A 157 -1.97 23.12 -15.94
N LYS A 158 -3.10 22.40 -15.87
CA LYS A 158 -4.13 22.46 -16.93
C LYS A 158 -4.81 23.81 -17.06
N ALA A 159 -5.02 24.52 -15.94
CA ALA A 159 -5.57 25.87 -15.96
C ALA A 159 -4.59 26.86 -16.63
N ILE A 160 -3.29 26.72 -16.34
CA ILE A 160 -2.22 27.55 -16.92
C ILE A 160 -1.90 27.15 -18.37
N SER A 161 -2.01 25.87 -18.73
CA SER A 161 -1.74 25.35 -20.08
C SER A 161 -2.94 25.50 -21.03
N SER A 162 -4.02 26.15 -20.59
CA SER A 162 -5.13 26.52 -21.47
C SER A 162 -4.65 27.56 -22.52
N PRO A 163 -5.10 27.46 -23.78
CA PRO A 163 -4.28 27.71 -24.96
C PRO A 163 -4.10 29.20 -25.26
N ARG A 164 -2.97 29.78 -24.86
CA ARG A 164 -2.44 31.03 -25.46
C ARG A 164 -1.18 30.82 -26.30
N LEU A 165 -0.87 29.57 -26.69
CA LEU A 165 0.29 29.25 -27.53
C LEU A 165 -0.06 28.39 -28.76
N SER A 166 -1.29 28.49 -29.27
CA SER A 166 -1.68 27.89 -30.57
C SER A 166 -2.04 28.93 -31.64
N LYS A 167 -1.87 30.24 -31.37
CA LYS A 167 -2.26 31.31 -32.32
C LYS A 167 -1.11 32.09 -32.95
N SER A 168 0.15 31.69 -32.74
CA SER A 168 1.32 32.39 -33.30
C SER A 168 2.24 31.51 -34.17
N THR A 169 1.73 30.40 -34.70
CA THR A 169 2.45 29.55 -35.66
C THR A 169 1.58 29.20 -36.87
N SER A 170 0.75 30.15 -37.31
CA SER A 170 -0.05 30.04 -38.54
C SER A 170 0.17 31.21 -39.50
N SER A 171 1.26 31.97 -39.33
CA SER A 171 1.51 33.20 -40.11
C SER A 171 2.97 33.40 -40.52
N ILE A 172 3.70 32.31 -40.78
CA ILE A 172 4.92 32.31 -41.60
C ILE A 172 4.66 31.18 -42.61
N GLY A 173 4.06 31.41 -43.78
CA GLY A 173 4.47 32.40 -44.76
C GLY A 173 5.48 31.77 -45.73
N TYR A 174 5.15 30.64 -46.35
CA TYR A 174 5.89 30.09 -47.49
C TYR A 174 5.08 30.34 -48.75
N ASN A 175 5.31 31.48 -49.38
CA ASN A 175 5.06 31.73 -50.79
C ASN A 175 6.41 31.97 -51.47
N THR A 176 6.47 31.64 -52.76
CA THR A 176 7.58 31.80 -53.74
C THR A 176 8.59 30.65 -53.77
N CYS A 177 8.99 30.08 -54.91
CA CYS A 177 8.75 30.39 -56.32
C CYS A 177 8.87 29.13 -57.20
N THR A 178 8.15 29.19 -58.32
CA THR A 178 8.40 28.49 -59.59
C THR A 178 9.85 28.63 -60.06
N ASP A 179 10.38 27.59 -60.71
CA ASP A 179 11.23 27.61 -61.93
C ASP A 179 11.49 26.11 -62.28
N SER A 180 10.90 25.49 -63.30
CA SER A 180 11.25 25.51 -64.73
C SER A 180 12.74 25.51 -65.07
N GLU A 181 13.31 24.32 -65.27
CA GLU A 181 14.47 24.00 -66.15
C GLU A 181 14.47 22.46 -66.34
N THR A 182 13.97 21.88 -67.44
CA THR A 182 14.62 21.61 -68.74
C THR A 182 16.11 21.22 -68.72
N LEU A 183 16.38 20.02 -69.26
CA LEU A 183 17.57 19.57 -70.02
C LEU A 183 18.86 19.21 -69.26
N ASN A 184 19.09 17.91 -69.02
CA ASN A 184 19.92 17.01 -69.86
C ASN A 184 20.08 15.63 -69.20
#